data_AF-W7TX15-F1
#
_entry.id   AF-W7TX15-F1
#
_cell.length_a   1.000
_cell.length_b   1.000
_cell.length_c   1.000
_cell.angle_alpha   90.00
_cell.angle_beta   90.00
_cell.angle_gamma   90.00
#
_symmetry.space_group_name_H-M   'P 1'
#
loop_
_entity.id
_entity.type
_entity.pdbx_description
1 polymer ?
#
loop_
_entity_poly.entity_id
_entity_poly.type
_entity_poly.pdbx_seq_one_letter_code
_entity_poly.pdbx_strand_id
1 'polypeptide(L)'
;MHLDLRPRIPYIGVSGVLKASVRSDLVWRLAALIYMPVFRGRHLKSGTRNKSDVGKLSQQYTYLAGLFLWLTSPALASAFVSQFSSCSSIREAALPMIHSPFSIRGDYHCTALNAERSGPTYFEWLGRQAELKLRPQPYQGLRLKIERDLAVLLMRSSYEVADELDFVPMNDFQKDFFTFRQAEWEDYVGAFPPLSVRQGELTQPSYFDFISFAQYCTLNEEMRHGKLAFVELVSAEGEKRVVRRSDDPSLPQDNSLLPAEHSRRVGDRILQRLLEAPEVYAPRLSGRGGGGGGDVGVEEVVEDVKRIVDLFTAKQFNQGGEVKMLAEKEGARKGGAAWQGMKLKVTSRAPANLWSLQSLMFRNEPLLNDFEGKAVRAYLQGVGKKEGTYAVQVQGNDVVHTFSW
;
A
#
# COMPACT_ATOMS: atom_id res chain seq x y z
N MET A 1 37.49 -57.86 -10.67
CA MET A 1 36.72 -57.88 -9.40
C MET A 1 36.19 -56.46 -9.18
N HIS A 2 34.97 -56.17 -9.62
CA HIS A 2 34.23 -54.97 -9.24
C HIS A 2 32.75 -55.37 -9.19
N LEU A 3 32.19 -55.33 -7.98
CA LEU A 3 30.80 -55.66 -7.68
C LEU A 3 29.89 -54.52 -8.14
N ASP A 4 29.03 -54.82 -9.10
CA ASP A 4 27.97 -53.94 -9.63
C ASP A 4 26.76 -54.00 -8.67
N LEU A 5 26.59 -52.96 -7.85
CA LEU A 5 25.44 -52.78 -6.96
C LEU A 5 24.48 -51.75 -7.58
N ARG A 6 23.69 -52.19 -8.58
CA ARG A 6 22.49 -51.44 -9.02
C ARG A 6 21.25 -52.05 -8.37
N PRO A 7 20.40 -51.26 -7.68
CA PRO A 7 19.10 -51.75 -7.25
C PRO A 7 18.18 -51.93 -8.47
N ARG A 8 17.65 -53.14 -8.66
CA ARG A 8 16.55 -53.44 -9.60
C ARG A 8 15.25 -52.90 -9.01
N ILE A 9 14.64 -51.91 -9.66
CA ILE A 9 13.27 -51.48 -9.40
C ILE A 9 12.36 -52.22 -10.40
N PRO A 10 11.24 -52.83 -9.97
CA PRO A 10 10.34 -53.52 -10.88
C PRO A 10 9.59 -52.51 -11.76
N TYR A 11 9.61 -52.77 -13.06
CA TYR A 11 8.77 -52.12 -14.06
C TYR A 11 7.30 -52.49 -13.81
N ILE A 12 6.47 -51.52 -13.44
CA ILE A 12 5.02 -51.60 -13.65
C ILE A 12 4.73 -50.71 -14.86
N GLY A 13 4.33 -51.34 -15.96
CA GLY A 13 3.98 -50.66 -17.19
C GLY A 13 2.67 -49.89 -17.04
N VAL A 14 2.74 -48.57 -17.28
CA VAL A 14 1.60 -47.82 -17.82
C VAL A 14 2.13 -47.10 -19.05
N SER A 15 1.56 -47.47 -20.19
CA SER A 15 1.88 -46.99 -21.52
C SER A 15 1.53 -45.51 -21.69
N GLY A 16 2.40 -44.78 -22.39
CA GLY A 16 1.97 -43.75 -23.33
C GLY A 16 1.85 -42.32 -22.78
N VAL A 17 2.74 -41.48 -23.32
CA VAL A 17 2.60 -40.02 -23.47
C VAL A 17 2.88 -39.18 -22.22
N LEU A 18 4.16 -38.78 -22.07
CA LEU A 18 4.58 -37.40 -21.83
C LEU A 18 6.11 -37.30 -21.97
N LYS A 19 6.57 -37.19 -23.23
CA LYS A 19 7.88 -36.61 -23.54
C LYS A 19 7.73 -35.09 -23.54
N ALA A 20 8.03 -34.47 -22.39
CA ALA A 20 8.42 -33.07 -22.30
C ALA A 20 9.35 -32.94 -21.07
N SER A 21 10.64 -33.18 -21.28
CA SER A 21 11.66 -32.13 -21.48
C SER A 21 12.15 -31.57 -20.14
N VAL A 22 13.33 -32.05 -19.71
CA VAL A 22 14.39 -31.49 -18.82
C VAL A 22 14.00 -30.82 -17.48
N ARG A 23 12.82 -30.21 -17.34
CA ARG A 23 12.27 -29.61 -16.12
C ARG A 23 11.81 -30.65 -15.08
N SER A 24 11.41 -31.86 -15.50
CA SER A 24 11.01 -32.91 -14.56
C SER A 24 12.18 -33.39 -13.70
N ASP A 25 13.40 -33.45 -14.26
CA ASP A 25 14.58 -33.94 -13.53
C ASP A 25 15.02 -32.95 -12.44
N LEU A 26 14.91 -31.64 -12.68
CA LEU A 26 15.19 -30.61 -11.67
C LEU A 26 14.14 -30.61 -10.56
N VAL A 27 12.86 -30.78 -10.91
CA VAL A 27 11.75 -30.88 -9.95
C VAL A 27 11.87 -32.14 -9.10
N TRP A 28 12.25 -33.28 -9.69
CA TRP A 28 12.51 -34.51 -8.94
C TRP A 28 13.77 -34.44 -8.08
N ARG A 29 14.83 -33.74 -8.52
CA ARG A 29 16.04 -33.49 -7.72
C ARG A 29 15.78 -32.53 -6.55
N LEU A 30 14.96 -31.50 -6.76
CA LEU A 30 14.52 -30.58 -5.70
C LEU A 30 13.55 -31.25 -4.72
N ALA A 31 12.60 -32.04 -5.23
CA ALA A 31 11.73 -32.86 -4.38
C ALA A 31 12.54 -33.89 -3.58
N ALA A 32 13.58 -34.51 -4.17
CA ALA A 32 14.49 -35.40 -3.46
C ALA A 32 15.34 -34.68 -2.40
N LEU A 33 15.76 -33.44 -2.64
CA LEU A 33 16.46 -32.60 -1.64
C LEU A 33 15.54 -32.21 -0.47
N ILE A 34 14.24 -32.01 -0.73
CA ILE A 34 13.22 -31.72 0.29
C ILE A 34 12.81 -33.00 1.05
N TYR A 35 12.81 -34.18 0.40
CA TYR A 35 12.42 -35.47 1.01
C TYR A 35 13.58 -36.25 1.66
N MET A 36 14.83 -36.02 1.27
CA MET A 36 16.02 -36.70 1.84
C MET A 36 16.17 -36.55 3.37
N PRO A 37 15.80 -35.41 4.01
CA PRO A 37 15.80 -35.30 5.47
C PRO A 37 14.72 -36.17 6.14
N VAL A 38 13.61 -36.45 5.45
CA VAL A 38 12.48 -37.24 5.97
C VAL A 38 12.80 -38.74 5.99
N PHE A 39 13.60 -39.24 5.05
CA PHE A 39 14.03 -40.65 5.03
C PHE A 39 15.32 -40.92 5.82
N ARG A 40 16.25 -39.96 5.94
CA ARG A 40 17.44 -40.11 6.81
C ARG A 40 17.11 -40.09 8.30
N GLY A 41 15.95 -39.57 8.69
CA GLY A 41 15.45 -39.63 10.07
C GLY A 41 15.08 -41.03 10.59
N ARG A 42 15.05 -42.07 9.74
CA ARG A 42 14.76 -43.46 10.18
C ARG A 42 16.00 -44.32 10.51
N HIS A 43 17.22 -43.80 10.33
CA HIS A 43 18.46 -44.55 10.65
C HIS A 43 19.43 -43.85 11.62
N LEU A 44 18.99 -42.79 12.32
CA LEU A 44 19.73 -42.29 13.49
C LEU A 44 19.33 -43.13 14.72
N LYS A 45 20.19 -44.09 15.05
CA LYS A 45 20.14 -44.81 16.33
C LYS A 45 20.30 -43.82 17.49
N SER A 46 19.37 -43.94 18.44
CA SER A 46 19.37 -43.49 19.84
C SER A 46 20.05 -42.14 20.15
N GLY A 47 19.23 -41.11 20.31
CA GLY A 47 19.60 -39.86 20.95
C GLY A 47 18.39 -38.95 21.06
N THR A 48 17.57 -39.16 22.10
CA THR A 48 16.56 -38.24 22.67
C THR A 48 16.11 -37.07 21.78
N ARG A 49 15.06 -37.28 20.98
CA ARG A 49 14.19 -36.19 20.50
C ARG A 49 12.73 -36.65 20.52
N ASN A 50 11.87 -35.78 21.06
CA ASN A 50 10.46 -36.04 21.35
C ASN A 50 9.67 -36.37 20.08
N LYS A 51 8.83 -37.43 20.13
CA LYS A 51 8.01 -37.88 18.99
C LYS A 51 7.02 -36.81 18.47
N SER A 52 6.67 -35.83 19.31
CA SER A 52 5.81 -34.69 18.95
C SER A 52 6.43 -33.76 17.91
N ASP A 53 7.76 -33.62 17.93
CA ASP A 53 8.46 -32.62 17.10
C ASP A 53 8.65 -33.14 15.68
N VAL A 54 8.83 -34.46 15.54
CA VAL A 54 8.92 -35.14 14.23
C VAL A 54 7.59 -35.06 13.47
N GLY A 55 6.45 -35.12 14.17
CA GLY A 55 5.13 -34.97 13.57
C GLY A 55 4.85 -33.54 13.08
N LYS A 56 5.25 -32.53 13.85
CA LYS A 56 5.11 -31.11 13.47
C LYS A 56 5.99 -30.73 12.29
N LEU A 57 7.22 -31.24 12.26
CA LEU A 57 8.15 -31.05 11.13
C LEU A 57 7.61 -31.69 9.84
N SER A 58 7.08 -32.92 9.88
CA SER A 58 6.53 -33.55 8.68
C SER A 58 5.29 -32.81 8.16
N GLN A 59 4.47 -32.25 9.05
CA GLN A 59 3.32 -31.44 8.68
C GLN A 59 3.75 -30.14 7.98
N GLN A 60 4.75 -29.43 8.52
CA GLN A 60 5.32 -28.21 7.92
C GLN A 60 5.94 -28.45 6.54
N TYR A 61 6.67 -29.56 6.33
CA TYR A 61 7.21 -29.89 5.01
C TYR A 61 6.12 -30.25 4.00
N THR A 62 5.02 -30.84 4.45
CA THR A 62 3.86 -31.14 3.60
C THR A 62 3.14 -29.86 3.17
N TYR A 63 3.02 -28.86 4.07
CA TYR A 63 2.51 -27.53 3.74
C TYR A 63 3.41 -26.80 2.72
N LEU A 64 4.73 -26.87 2.91
CA LEU A 64 5.70 -26.26 2.00
C LEU A 64 5.65 -26.90 0.60
N ALA A 65 5.47 -28.22 0.53
CA ALA A 65 5.31 -28.92 -0.74
C ALA A 65 3.99 -28.54 -1.45
N GLY A 66 2.89 -28.43 -0.71
CA GLY A 66 1.59 -28.00 -1.25
C GLY A 66 1.60 -26.56 -1.78
N LEU A 67 2.20 -25.62 -1.03
CA LEU A 67 2.32 -24.22 -1.43
C LEU A 67 3.22 -24.06 -2.66
N PHE A 68 4.35 -24.78 -2.70
CA PHE A 68 5.26 -24.75 -3.84
C PHE A 68 4.61 -25.35 -5.10
N LEU A 69 3.85 -26.44 -4.98
CA LEU A 69 3.12 -27.03 -6.09
C LEU A 69 2.00 -26.10 -6.61
N TRP A 70 1.30 -25.39 -5.73
CA TRP A 70 0.28 -24.41 -6.14
C TRP A 70 0.88 -23.22 -6.89
N LEU A 71 2.03 -22.72 -6.43
CA LEU A 71 2.73 -21.60 -7.08
C LEU A 71 3.38 -21.97 -8.42
N THR A 72 3.63 -23.26 -8.68
CA THR A 72 4.36 -23.71 -9.87
C THR A 72 3.50 -24.46 -10.89
N SER A 73 2.41 -25.11 -10.49
CA SER A 73 1.44 -25.76 -11.38
C SER A 73 0.10 -26.06 -10.67
N PRO A 74 -0.97 -25.29 -10.95
CA PRO A 74 -2.30 -25.50 -10.35
C PRO A 74 -2.88 -26.91 -10.60
N ALA A 75 -2.53 -27.54 -11.73
CA ALA A 75 -2.97 -28.90 -12.06
C ALA A 75 -2.34 -29.97 -11.15
N LEU A 76 -1.09 -29.77 -10.73
CA LEU A 76 -0.41 -30.68 -9.78
C LEU A 76 -0.93 -30.49 -8.35
N ALA A 77 -1.34 -29.26 -7.98
CA ALA A 77 -1.98 -28.99 -6.70
C ALA A 77 -3.31 -29.74 -6.54
N SER A 78 -4.15 -29.79 -7.59
CA SER A 78 -5.39 -30.58 -7.57
C SER A 78 -5.15 -32.09 -7.43
N ALA A 79 -4.13 -32.63 -8.11
CA ALA A 79 -3.76 -34.04 -7.98
C ALA A 79 -3.25 -34.36 -6.57
N PHE A 80 -2.43 -33.46 -5.97
CA PHE A 80 -1.93 -33.57 -4.61
C PHE A 80 -3.09 -33.60 -3.58
N VAL A 81 -4.07 -32.71 -3.71
CA VAL A 81 -5.26 -32.70 -2.82
C VAL A 81 -6.10 -33.97 -2.99
N SER A 82 -6.26 -34.49 -4.20
CA SER A 82 -7.01 -35.74 -4.41
C SER A 82 -6.35 -36.96 -3.74
N GLN A 83 -5.01 -37.00 -3.71
CA GLN A 83 -4.23 -38.14 -3.18
C GLN A 83 -4.18 -38.15 -1.65
N PHE A 84 -4.39 -37.00 -1.00
CA PHE A 84 -4.38 -36.83 0.46
C PHE A 84 -5.77 -36.62 1.08
N SER A 85 -6.84 -36.79 0.29
CA SER A 85 -8.25 -36.66 0.71
C SER A 85 -8.70 -37.63 1.81
N SER A 86 -7.90 -38.65 2.14
CA SER A 86 -8.15 -39.60 3.24
C SER A 86 -7.64 -39.14 4.61
N CYS A 87 -6.89 -38.04 4.70
CA CYS A 87 -6.44 -37.47 5.98
C CYS A 87 -7.38 -36.35 6.44
N SER A 88 -8.20 -36.63 7.47
CA SER A 88 -9.14 -35.68 8.08
C SER A 88 -8.49 -34.37 8.54
N SER A 89 -7.23 -34.42 9.00
CA SER A 89 -6.46 -33.26 9.47
C SER A 89 -6.05 -32.26 8.38
N ILE A 90 -5.98 -32.68 7.11
CA ILE A 90 -5.62 -31.81 5.98
C ILE A 90 -6.88 -31.10 5.45
N ARG A 91 -8.04 -31.76 5.55
CA ARG A 91 -9.32 -31.25 5.07
C ARG A 91 -9.80 -30.04 5.88
N GLU A 92 -9.66 -30.09 7.20
CA GLU A 92 -10.02 -28.97 8.10
C GLU A 92 -9.08 -27.75 7.94
N ALA A 93 -7.82 -27.95 7.56
CA ALA A 93 -6.86 -26.87 7.33
C ALA A 93 -6.97 -26.23 5.94
N ALA A 94 -7.49 -26.94 4.94
CA ALA A 94 -7.61 -26.45 3.56
C ALA A 94 -8.92 -25.67 3.28
N LEU A 95 -9.99 -25.95 4.02
CA LEU A 95 -11.29 -25.28 3.87
C LEU A 95 -11.28 -23.75 4.07
N PRO A 96 -10.51 -23.15 5.01
CA PRO A 96 -10.41 -21.70 5.13
C PRO A 96 -9.71 -21.02 3.93
N MET A 97 -8.81 -21.73 3.21
CA MET A 97 -8.11 -21.19 2.03
C MET A 97 -9.01 -21.07 0.79
N ILE A 98 -10.15 -21.76 0.76
CA ILE A 98 -11.09 -21.72 -0.37
C ILE A 98 -12.07 -20.54 -0.24
N HIS A 99 -12.29 -20.01 0.97
CA HIS A 99 -13.36 -19.05 1.23
C HIS A 99 -12.92 -17.61 1.58
N SER A 100 -11.65 -17.33 1.92
CA SER A 100 -11.12 -15.95 2.00
C SER A 100 -9.58 -15.92 2.11
N PRO A 101 -8.83 -15.46 1.10
CA PRO A 101 -7.36 -15.55 1.13
C PRO A 101 -6.63 -14.40 1.84
N PHE A 102 -7.32 -13.40 2.39
CA PHE A 102 -6.65 -12.19 2.93
C PHE A 102 -7.13 -11.80 4.32
N SER A 103 -6.80 -12.62 5.32
CA SER A 103 -6.74 -12.16 6.71
C SER A 103 -5.64 -12.91 7.46
N ILE A 104 -4.40 -12.69 7.02
CA ILE A 104 -3.23 -12.89 7.88
C ILE A 104 -2.88 -11.49 8.39
N ARG A 105 -3.40 -11.13 9.56
CA ARG A 105 -2.89 -10.01 10.37
C ARG A 105 -1.49 -10.39 10.89
N GLY A 106 -0.53 -10.43 9.97
CA GLY A 106 0.89 -10.41 10.29
C GLY A 106 1.42 -9.02 9.95
N ASP A 107 2.26 -8.48 10.81
CA ASP A 107 2.96 -7.20 10.64
C ASP A 107 3.96 -7.32 9.47
N TYR A 108 3.44 -7.45 8.24
CA TYR A 108 4.24 -7.51 7.01
C TYR A 108 4.58 -6.11 6.49
N HIS A 109 4.24 -5.07 7.25
CA HIS A 109 4.51 -3.69 6.89
C HIS A 109 6.02 -3.44 6.99
N CYS A 110 6.61 -3.08 5.85
CA CYS A 110 7.96 -2.51 5.73
C CYS A 110 9.05 -3.31 6.47
N THR A 111 9.40 -4.49 5.95
CA THR A 111 10.60 -5.26 6.36
C THR A 111 11.90 -4.43 6.38
N ALA A 112 11.94 -3.28 5.72
CA ALA A 112 13.06 -2.34 5.74
C ALA A 112 13.25 -1.60 7.08
N LEU A 113 12.18 -1.28 7.82
CA LEU A 113 12.28 -0.51 9.08
C LEU A 113 12.61 -1.42 10.28
N ASN A 114 12.11 -2.66 10.26
CA ASN A 114 12.33 -3.63 11.33
C ASN A 114 13.69 -4.36 11.23
N ALA A 115 14.44 -4.20 10.14
CA ALA A 115 15.69 -4.91 9.87
C ALA A 115 16.88 -4.50 10.76
N GLU A 116 16.80 -3.40 11.52
CA GLU A 116 17.91 -2.95 12.39
C GLU A 116 18.13 -3.85 13.63
N ARG A 117 17.17 -4.71 14.01
CA ARG A 117 17.28 -5.49 15.27
C ARG A 117 17.72 -6.95 15.14
N SER A 118 17.56 -7.53 13.96
CA SER A 118 17.99 -8.89 13.62
C SER A 118 17.62 -9.05 12.15
N GLY A 119 18.58 -9.28 11.24
CA GLY A 119 18.32 -9.30 9.80
C GLY A 119 17.09 -10.13 9.41
N PRO A 120 16.46 -9.83 8.26
CA PRO A 120 15.11 -10.28 7.96
C PRO A 120 15.01 -11.81 8.04
N THR A 121 13.98 -12.30 8.70
CA THR A 121 13.72 -13.73 8.73
C THR A 121 13.48 -14.26 7.31
N TYR A 122 13.69 -15.56 7.06
CA TYR A 122 13.42 -16.15 5.76
C TYR A 122 11.97 -15.91 5.28
N PHE A 123 11.01 -15.88 6.22
CA PHE A 123 9.61 -15.58 5.93
C PHE A 123 9.38 -14.11 5.56
N GLU A 124 10.05 -13.17 6.24
CA GLU A 124 10.03 -11.75 5.88
C GLU A 124 10.64 -11.52 4.50
N TRP A 125 11.75 -12.18 4.19
CA TRP A 125 12.35 -12.12 2.86
C TRP A 125 11.39 -12.66 1.78
N LEU A 126 10.80 -13.83 1.99
CA LEU A 126 9.80 -14.39 1.06
C LEU A 126 8.58 -13.48 0.90
N GLY A 127 8.08 -12.92 2.00
CA GLY A 127 6.98 -11.97 2.00
C GLY A 127 7.30 -10.74 1.16
N ARG A 128 8.48 -10.15 1.35
CA ARG A 128 8.97 -9.03 0.52
C ARG A 128 9.06 -9.42 -0.96
N GLN A 129 9.62 -10.58 -1.29
CA GLN A 129 9.72 -11.01 -2.69
C GLN A 129 8.35 -11.26 -3.33
N ALA A 130 7.38 -11.75 -2.57
CA ALA A 130 6.01 -11.89 -3.03
C ALA A 130 5.34 -10.52 -3.23
N GLU A 131 5.54 -9.59 -2.29
CA GLU A 131 5.06 -8.21 -2.37
C GLU A 131 5.60 -7.51 -3.63
N LEU A 132 6.91 -7.53 -3.86
CA LEU A 132 7.53 -6.90 -5.04
C LEU A 132 6.99 -7.43 -6.36
N LYS A 133 6.65 -8.73 -6.42
CA LYS A 133 6.10 -9.37 -7.63
C LYS A 133 4.61 -9.10 -7.85
N LEU A 134 3.84 -8.97 -6.77
CA LEU A 134 2.38 -8.82 -6.83
C LEU A 134 1.93 -7.37 -6.77
N ARG A 135 2.75 -6.48 -6.20
CA ARG A 135 2.49 -5.05 -6.11
C ARG A 135 2.27 -4.47 -7.52
N PRO A 136 1.36 -3.50 -7.67
CA PRO A 136 1.18 -2.77 -8.91
C PRO A 136 2.50 -2.27 -9.49
N GLN A 137 2.65 -2.43 -10.80
CA GLN A 137 3.86 -1.99 -11.50
C GLN A 137 3.84 -0.46 -11.67
N PRO A 138 4.99 0.22 -11.57
CA PRO A 138 5.04 1.66 -11.76
C PRO A 138 4.56 2.09 -13.13
N TYR A 139 3.85 3.23 -13.18
CA TYR A 139 3.29 3.76 -14.41
C TYR A 139 4.40 4.19 -15.39
N GLN A 140 4.44 3.54 -16.56
CA GLN A 140 5.45 3.76 -17.61
C GLN A 140 5.03 4.78 -18.68
N GLY A 141 3.81 5.31 -18.62
CA GLY A 141 3.34 6.29 -19.61
C GLY A 141 4.04 7.65 -19.46
N LEU A 142 4.05 8.42 -20.54
CA LEU A 142 4.65 9.75 -20.57
C LEU A 142 3.83 10.74 -19.73
N ARG A 143 4.41 11.26 -18.66
CA ARG A 143 3.85 12.37 -17.85
C ARG A 143 4.74 13.60 -17.99
N LEU A 144 4.13 14.78 -18.09
CA LEU A 144 4.85 16.05 -18.08
C LEU A 144 5.42 16.34 -16.69
N LYS A 145 6.46 17.17 -16.62
CA LYS A 145 7.04 17.57 -15.33
C LYS A 145 6.01 18.35 -14.53
N ILE A 146 5.83 17.96 -13.27
CA ILE A 146 4.99 18.66 -12.31
C ILE A 146 5.60 20.04 -12.06
N GLU A 147 4.75 21.04 -11.92
CA GLU A 147 5.19 22.35 -11.45
C GLU A 147 5.84 22.23 -10.06
N ARG A 148 6.99 22.90 -9.88
CA ARG A 148 7.86 22.70 -8.72
C ARG A 148 7.19 23.13 -7.43
N ASP A 149 6.52 24.28 -7.42
CA ASP A 149 5.90 24.83 -6.22
C ASP A 149 4.73 23.94 -5.78
N LEU A 150 3.93 23.43 -6.72
CA LEU A 150 2.91 22.42 -6.40
C LEU A 150 3.55 21.16 -5.81
N ALA A 151 4.59 20.59 -6.45
CA ALA A 151 5.20 19.36 -5.97
C ALA A 151 5.78 19.52 -4.55
N VAL A 152 6.41 20.66 -4.27
CA VAL A 152 6.90 21.02 -2.92
C VAL A 152 5.74 21.19 -1.94
N LEU A 153 4.67 21.90 -2.33
CA LEU A 153 3.49 22.11 -1.50
C LEU A 153 2.89 20.77 -1.03
N LEU A 154 2.69 19.82 -1.95
CA LEU A 154 2.07 18.53 -1.63
C LEU A 154 2.90 17.73 -0.61
N MET A 155 4.21 17.62 -0.83
CA MET A 155 5.12 16.89 0.06
C MET A 155 5.29 17.57 1.41
N ARG A 156 5.46 18.91 1.41
CA ARG A 156 5.62 19.69 2.66
C ARG A 156 4.36 19.70 3.50
N SER A 157 3.18 19.80 2.88
CA SER A 157 1.92 19.78 3.62
C SER A 157 1.80 18.50 4.45
N SER A 158 2.19 17.35 3.90
CA SER A 158 2.15 16.07 4.62
C SER A 158 3.22 15.97 5.71
N TYR A 159 4.40 16.55 5.48
CA TYR A 159 5.51 16.55 6.44
C TYR A 159 5.22 17.44 7.65
N GLU A 160 4.78 18.67 7.42
CA GLU A 160 4.46 19.63 8.48
C GLU A 160 3.26 19.17 9.32
N VAL A 161 2.24 18.54 8.71
CA VAL A 161 1.13 17.96 9.48
C VAL A 161 1.60 16.77 10.32
N ALA A 162 2.61 16.02 9.88
CA ALA A 162 3.14 14.92 10.68
C ALA A 162 3.79 15.43 11.99
N ASP A 163 4.56 16.51 11.88
CA ASP A 163 5.16 17.23 13.00
C ASP A 163 4.08 17.76 13.96
N GLU A 164 3.06 18.45 13.44
CA GLU A 164 1.94 19.01 14.24
C GLU A 164 1.07 17.99 14.98
N LEU A 165 1.11 16.71 14.58
CA LEU A 165 0.33 15.66 15.23
C LEU A 165 1.06 15.00 16.40
N ASP A 166 2.31 15.40 16.68
CA ASP A 166 3.07 15.02 17.87
C ASP A 166 3.02 13.51 18.17
N PHE A 167 3.19 12.65 17.16
CA PHE A 167 3.18 11.20 17.35
C PHE A 167 4.56 10.55 17.26
N VAL A 168 5.55 11.26 16.71
CA VAL A 168 6.92 10.78 16.51
C VAL A 168 7.90 11.96 16.57
N PRO A 169 9.09 11.83 17.18
CA PRO A 169 10.14 12.82 17.04
C PRO A 169 10.56 12.97 15.57
N MET A 170 10.64 14.20 15.06
CA MET A 170 10.92 14.40 13.64
C MET A 170 12.31 13.91 13.20
N ASN A 171 13.29 13.86 14.10
CA ASN A 171 14.58 13.23 13.84
C ASN A 171 14.47 11.71 13.60
N ASP A 172 13.58 11.01 14.32
CA ASP A 172 13.33 9.58 14.14
C ASP A 172 12.60 9.37 12.81
N PHE A 173 11.51 10.13 12.58
CA PHE A 173 10.77 10.07 11.32
C PHE A 173 11.66 10.30 10.09
N GLN A 174 12.55 11.30 10.13
CA GLN A 174 13.48 11.56 9.03
C GLN A 174 14.47 10.42 8.80
N LYS A 175 14.99 9.81 9.87
CA LYS A 175 15.87 8.64 9.78
C LYS A 175 15.12 7.48 9.13
N ASP A 176 13.92 7.18 9.61
CA ASP A 176 13.12 6.05 9.14
C ASP A 176 12.67 6.25 7.70
N PHE A 177 12.26 7.47 7.33
CA PHE A 177 11.96 7.84 5.96
C PHE A 177 13.18 7.66 5.04
N PHE A 178 14.37 8.10 5.48
CA PHE A 178 15.60 7.94 4.71
C PHE A 178 15.96 6.46 4.49
N THR A 179 15.90 5.66 5.55
CA THR A 179 16.21 4.21 5.52
C THR A 179 15.21 3.47 4.64
N PHE A 180 13.91 3.74 4.79
CA PHE A 180 12.87 3.15 3.96
C PHE A 180 13.08 3.48 2.48
N ARG A 181 13.33 4.76 2.18
CA ARG A 181 13.62 5.23 0.82
C ARG A 181 14.83 4.50 0.22
N GLN A 182 15.92 4.32 0.96
CA GLN A 182 17.08 3.60 0.46
C GLN A 182 16.76 2.13 0.16
N ALA A 183 16.00 1.47 1.03
CA ALA A 183 15.67 0.06 0.89
C ALA A 183 14.75 -0.26 -0.29
N GLU A 184 13.89 0.68 -0.70
CA GLU A 184 12.94 0.52 -1.82
C GLU A 184 13.50 1.03 -3.16
N TRP A 185 14.53 1.87 -3.16
CA TRP A 185 14.97 2.61 -4.34
C TRP A 185 15.36 1.71 -5.51
N GLU A 186 16.21 0.70 -5.27
CA GLU A 186 16.72 -0.18 -6.33
C GLU A 186 15.61 -1.01 -6.97
N ASP A 187 14.71 -1.56 -6.15
CA ASP A 187 13.54 -2.31 -6.61
C ASP A 187 12.61 -1.43 -7.46
N TYR A 188 12.43 -0.16 -7.07
CA TYR A 188 11.59 0.79 -7.80
C TYR A 188 12.19 1.15 -9.17
N VAL A 189 13.45 1.59 -9.21
CA VAL A 189 14.09 2.03 -10.46
C VAL A 189 14.33 0.89 -11.43
N GLY A 190 14.51 -0.34 -10.92
CA GLY A 190 14.61 -1.55 -11.73
C GLY A 190 13.40 -1.81 -12.63
N ALA A 191 12.25 -1.21 -12.33
CA ALA A 191 11.02 -1.34 -13.11
C ALA A 191 10.88 -0.36 -14.29
N PHE A 192 11.79 0.62 -14.46
CA PHE A 192 11.71 1.66 -15.50
C PHE A 192 12.64 1.57 -16.74
N PRO A 193 13.33 0.47 -17.12
CA PRO A 193 14.21 0.51 -18.31
C PRO A 193 13.41 0.82 -19.60
N PRO A 194 13.81 1.80 -20.46
CA PRO A 194 15.03 2.63 -20.48
C PRO A 194 14.88 4.04 -19.85
N LEU A 195 13.74 4.39 -19.26
CA LEU A 195 13.52 5.69 -18.62
C LEU A 195 14.21 5.77 -17.26
N SER A 196 15.29 6.56 -17.16
CA SER A 196 15.95 6.77 -15.86
C SER A 196 15.13 7.69 -14.96
N VAL A 197 14.69 7.20 -13.81
CA VAL A 197 14.18 8.03 -12.71
C VAL A 197 15.37 8.74 -12.06
N ARG A 198 15.35 10.08 -12.04
CA ARG A 198 16.40 10.90 -11.44
C ARG A 198 16.11 11.07 -9.96
N GLN A 199 16.96 10.50 -9.11
CA GLN A 199 16.85 10.66 -7.67
C GLN A 199 16.94 12.15 -7.29
N GLY A 200 16.03 12.59 -6.43
CA GLY A 200 15.95 13.97 -5.94
C GLY A 200 15.19 14.94 -6.84
N GLU A 201 14.82 14.55 -8.06
CA GLU A 201 14.10 15.42 -9.00
C GLU A 201 12.59 15.41 -8.71
N LEU A 202 12.16 16.22 -7.75
CA LEU A 202 10.75 16.24 -7.31
C LEU A 202 9.75 16.62 -8.40
N THR A 203 10.18 17.34 -9.45
CA THR A 203 9.31 17.70 -10.59
C THR A 203 9.09 16.53 -11.54
N GLN A 204 9.92 15.48 -11.49
CA GLN A 204 9.74 14.29 -12.32
C GLN A 204 8.63 13.42 -11.72
N PRO A 205 7.54 13.13 -12.48
CA PRO A 205 6.40 12.38 -11.94
C PRO A 205 6.77 11.02 -11.37
N SER A 206 7.68 10.27 -11.99
CA SER A 206 8.14 8.98 -11.45
C SER A 206 8.88 9.12 -10.11
N TYR A 207 9.72 10.14 -9.94
CA TYR A 207 10.38 10.36 -8.65
C TYR A 207 9.39 10.90 -7.60
N PHE A 208 8.45 11.76 -7.99
CA PHE A 208 7.36 12.22 -7.12
C PHE A 208 6.49 11.05 -6.61
N ASP A 209 6.11 10.14 -7.51
CA ASP A 209 5.38 8.91 -7.19
C ASP A 209 6.14 8.12 -6.12
N PHE A 210 7.42 7.84 -6.36
CA PHE A 210 8.27 7.10 -5.44
C PHE A 210 8.43 7.76 -4.07
N ILE A 211 8.78 9.06 -4.05
CA ILE A 211 9.10 9.73 -2.80
C ILE A 211 7.85 9.95 -1.94
N SER A 212 6.68 10.17 -2.58
CA SER A 212 5.41 10.25 -1.87
C SER A 212 4.97 8.90 -1.31
N PHE A 213 5.21 7.80 -2.03
CA PHE A 213 5.02 6.44 -1.51
C PHE A 213 5.87 6.20 -0.27
N ALA A 214 7.16 6.49 -0.36
CA ALA A 214 8.08 6.32 0.76
C ALA A 214 7.64 7.15 1.98
N GLN A 215 7.25 8.41 1.78
CA GLN A 215 6.79 9.26 2.87
C GLN A 215 5.53 8.67 3.54
N TYR A 216 4.55 8.23 2.75
CA TYR A 216 3.30 7.72 3.26
C TYR A 216 3.42 6.34 3.90
N CYS A 217 4.31 5.48 3.42
CA CYS A 217 4.64 4.23 4.13
C CYS A 217 5.24 4.51 5.51
N THR A 218 6.21 5.44 5.61
CA THR A 218 6.78 5.83 6.90
C THR A 218 5.71 6.45 7.81
N LEU A 219 4.86 7.35 7.29
CA LEU A 219 3.77 7.95 8.08
C LEU A 219 2.83 6.90 8.65
N ASN A 220 2.39 5.93 7.84
CA ASN A 220 1.50 4.88 8.32
C ASN A 220 2.14 4.04 9.43
N GLU A 221 3.41 3.68 9.27
CA GLU A 221 4.14 2.89 10.26
C GLU A 221 4.29 3.66 11.58
N GLU A 222 4.78 4.89 11.52
CA GLU A 222 4.98 5.73 12.70
C GLU A 222 3.65 6.08 13.38
N MET A 223 2.55 6.25 12.64
CA MET A 223 1.22 6.48 13.22
C MET A 223 0.70 5.26 13.98
N ARG A 224 0.92 4.02 13.50
CA ARG A 224 0.53 2.81 14.25
C ARG A 224 1.20 2.75 15.61
N HIS A 225 2.47 3.12 15.65
CA HIS A 225 3.31 3.09 16.85
C HIS A 225 3.46 4.47 17.52
N GLY A 226 2.57 5.40 17.19
CA GLY A 226 2.61 6.78 17.66
C GLY A 226 2.73 6.87 19.19
N LYS A 227 3.66 7.70 19.65
CA LYS A 227 3.96 7.94 21.05
C LYS A 227 3.09 9.09 21.56
N LEU A 228 2.64 9.00 22.81
CA LEU A 228 1.94 10.11 23.49
C LEU A 228 2.91 11.13 24.10
N ALA A 229 4.14 10.71 24.39
CA ALA A 229 5.19 11.55 24.92
C ALA A 229 6.55 11.08 24.42
N PHE A 230 7.42 12.01 24.06
CA PHE A 230 8.78 11.73 23.61
C PHE A 230 9.70 12.93 23.79
N VAL A 231 10.99 12.71 23.56
CA VAL A 231 12.00 13.76 23.54
C VAL A 231 12.41 13.99 22.09
N GLU A 232 12.33 15.24 21.66
CA GLU A 232 12.68 15.68 20.31
C GLU A 232 13.95 16.53 20.37
N LEU A 233 14.79 16.40 19.34
CA LEU A 233 15.91 17.32 19.11
C LEU A 233 15.44 18.53 18.30
N VAL A 234 15.51 19.72 18.90
CA VAL A 234 14.98 20.96 18.30
C VAL A 234 16.07 21.75 17.55
N SER A 235 17.33 21.47 17.83
CA SER A 235 18.47 22.18 17.25
C SER A 235 19.62 21.24 16.85
N ALA A 236 20.48 21.72 15.95
CA ALA A 236 21.68 20.98 15.53
C ALA A 236 22.69 20.84 16.68
N GLU A 237 22.64 21.76 17.65
CA GLU A 237 23.45 21.79 18.86
C GLU A 237 23.00 20.75 19.90
N GLY A 238 21.91 20.02 19.63
CA GLY A 238 21.42 18.92 20.46
C GLY A 238 20.44 19.34 21.55
N GLU A 239 19.82 20.52 21.44
CA GLU A 239 18.77 20.95 22.36
C GLU A 239 17.60 19.97 22.32
N LYS A 240 17.09 19.61 23.49
CA LYS A 240 16.02 18.62 23.65
C LYS A 240 14.77 19.27 24.23
N ARG A 241 13.63 18.96 23.62
CA ARG A 241 12.30 19.33 24.13
C ARG A 241 11.51 18.07 24.43
N VAL A 242 10.78 18.07 25.54
CA VAL A 242 9.79 17.04 25.83
C VAL A 242 8.49 17.45 25.19
N VAL A 243 8.00 16.63 24.27
CA VAL A 243 6.71 16.81 23.60
C VAL A 243 5.72 15.82 24.21
N ARG A 244 4.50 16.28 24.48
CA ARG A 244 3.41 15.46 25.01
C ARG A 244 2.14 15.78 24.23
N ARG A 245 1.70 14.85 23.40
CA ARG A 245 0.45 14.96 22.64
C ARG A 245 -0.77 15.09 23.56
N SER A 246 -0.67 14.57 24.78
CA SER A 246 -1.72 14.69 25.80
C SER A 246 -1.95 16.12 26.28
N ASP A 247 -0.98 17.02 26.08
CA ASP A 247 -1.07 18.41 26.56
C ASP A 247 -1.96 19.27 25.63
N ASP A 248 -2.18 18.83 24.38
CA ASP A 248 -3.12 19.44 23.44
C ASP A 248 -4.38 18.56 23.25
N PRO A 249 -5.53 18.95 23.84
CA PRO A 249 -6.76 18.19 23.73
C PRO A 249 -7.39 18.23 22.32
N SER A 250 -6.90 19.08 21.41
CA SER A 250 -7.31 19.09 20.01
C SER A 250 -6.69 17.95 19.19
N LEU A 251 -5.63 17.32 19.71
CA LEU A 251 -4.93 16.23 19.03
C LEU A 251 -5.56 14.86 19.37
N PRO A 252 -5.65 13.95 18.39
CA PRO A 252 -6.13 12.59 18.65
C PRO A 252 -5.22 11.85 19.63
N GLN A 253 -5.79 11.33 20.70
CA GLN A 253 -5.05 10.53 21.68
C GLN A 253 -4.92 9.06 21.23
N ASP A 254 -5.92 8.56 20.49
CA ASP A 254 -5.88 7.24 19.87
C ASP A 254 -5.16 7.31 18.50
N ASN A 255 -4.14 6.45 18.35
CA ASN A 255 -3.36 6.30 17.12
C ASN A 255 -4.24 5.91 15.91
N SER A 256 -5.35 5.20 16.12
CA SER A 256 -6.26 4.80 15.05
C SER A 256 -6.92 5.99 14.33
N LEU A 257 -6.96 7.16 14.98
CA LEU A 257 -7.54 8.40 14.48
C LEU A 257 -6.53 9.30 13.76
N LEU A 258 -5.22 9.06 13.91
CA LEU A 258 -4.17 9.89 13.30
C LEU A 258 -4.25 9.93 11.76
N PRO A 259 -4.50 8.81 11.02
CA PRO A 259 -4.60 8.86 9.56
C PRO A 259 -5.71 9.80 9.05
N ALA A 260 -6.86 9.78 9.73
CA ALA A 260 -8.00 10.60 9.35
C ALA A 260 -7.73 12.09 9.62
N GLU A 261 -7.14 12.41 10.78
CA GLU A 261 -6.81 13.79 11.15
C GLU A 261 -5.66 14.35 10.29
N HIS A 262 -4.65 13.53 9.97
CA HIS A 262 -3.58 13.89 9.04
C HIS A 262 -4.16 14.24 7.67
N SER A 263 -5.00 13.37 7.12
CA SER A 263 -5.64 13.61 5.81
C SER A 263 -6.44 14.90 5.77
N ARG A 264 -7.17 15.21 6.86
CA ARG A 264 -7.96 16.44 7.00
C ARG A 264 -7.06 17.68 6.97
N ARG A 265 -6.06 17.75 7.86
CA ARG A 265 -5.14 18.91 7.96
C ARG A 265 -4.32 19.11 6.68
N VAL A 266 -3.90 18.03 6.03
CA VAL A 266 -3.19 18.09 4.73
C VAL A 266 -4.10 18.71 3.65
N GLY A 267 -5.36 18.28 3.57
CA GLY A 267 -6.33 18.85 2.65
C GLY A 267 -6.53 20.35 2.85
N ASP A 268 -6.73 20.76 4.12
CA ASP A 268 -6.91 22.17 4.49
C ASP A 268 -5.72 23.02 4.06
N ARG A 269 -4.49 22.53 4.32
CA ARG A 269 -3.26 23.23 3.99
C ARG A 269 -3.04 23.34 2.49
N ILE A 270 -3.23 22.25 1.75
CA ILE A 270 -3.11 22.27 0.28
C ILE A 270 -4.10 23.29 -0.27
N LEU A 271 -5.38 23.20 0.10
CA LEU A 271 -6.39 24.11 -0.40
C LEU A 271 -6.09 25.57 -0.02
N GLN A 272 -5.71 25.84 1.23
CA GLN A 272 -5.33 27.19 1.66
C GLN A 272 -4.20 27.76 0.80
N ARG A 273 -3.11 27.01 0.62
CA ARG A 273 -1.95 27.48 -0.17
C ARG A 273 -2.26 27.62 -1.66
N LEU A 274 -3.17 26.79 -2.19
CA LEU A 274 -3.66 26.95 -3.57
C LEU A 274 -4.44 28.25 -3.75
N LEU A 275 -5.17 28.71 -2.72
CA LEU A 275 -5.91 29.98 -2.74
C LEU A 275 -5.03 31.20 -2.48
N GLU A 276 -3.95 31.05 -1.73
CA GLU A 276 -2.96 32.11 -1.48
C GLU A 276 -2.02 32.34 -2.68
N ALA A 277 -2.09 31.51 -3.73
CA ALA A 277 -1.36 31.72 -4.96
C ALA A 277 -1.72 33.09 -5.60
N PRO A 278 -0.81 33.71 -6.38
CA PRO A 278 -1.12 34.95 -7.08
C PRO A 278 -2.43 34.83 -7.88
N GLU A 279 -3.26 35.88 -7.93
CA GLU A 279 -4.64 35.85 -8.47
C GLU A 279 -4.77 35.23 -9.87
N VAL A 280 -3.71 35.27 -10.69
CA VAL A 280 -3.67 34.66 -12.03
C VAL A 280 -3.86 33.14 -11.98
N TYR A 281 -3.50 32.51 -10.85
CA TYR A 281 -3.51 31.06 -10.65
C TYR A 281 -4.42 30.60 -9.51
N ALA A 282 -4.82 31.47 -8.59
CA ALA A 282 -5.72 31.10 -7.50
C ALA A 282 -7.16 30.93 -8.03
N PRO A 283 -7.78 29.75 -7.81
CA PRO A 283 -9.16 29.56 -8.23
C PRO A 283 -10.07 30.42 -7.35
N ARG A 284 -10.96 31.20 -7.97
CA ARG A 284 -12.02 31.89 -7.24
C ARG A 284 -13.08 30.87 -6.88
N LEU A 285 -13.09 30.47 -5.60
CA LEU A 285 -14.05 29.52 -5.06
C LEU A 285 -15.16 30.27 -4.32
N SER A 286 -16.39 29.83 -4.51
CA SER A 286 -17.56 30.32 -3.78
C SER A 286 -17.50 29.95 -2.29
N GLY A 287 -18.21 30.73 -1.45
CA GLY A 287 -18.46 30.38 -0.05
C GLY A 287 -17.29 30.57 0.94
N ARG A 288 -16.04 30.82 0.50
CA ARG A 288 -14.89 31.02 1.39
C ARG A 288 -14.52 32.51 1.48
N GLY A 289 -15.24 33.28 2.30
CA GLY A 289 -14.99 34.73 2.42
C GLY A 289 -15.80 35.52 3.46
N GLY A 290 -16.72 34.90 4.19
CA GLY A 290 -17.46 35.58 5.26
C GLY A 290 -18.10 34.54 6.16
N GLY A 291 -18.11 34.78 7.47
CA GLY A 291 -18.61 33.88 8.52
C GLY A 291 -20.12 33.58 8.49
N GLY A 292 -20.72 33.44 7.31
CA GLY A 292 -22.05 32.91 7.11
C GLY A 292 -21.97 31.82 6.04
N GLY A 293 -22.35 30.60 6.40
CA GLY A 293 -22.59 29.52 5.44
C GLY A 293 -23.72 29.92 4.51
N GLY A 294 -23.41 30.67 3.44
CA GLY A 294 -24.29 30.83 2.32
C GLY A 294 -24.56 29.45 1.72
N ASP A 295 -25.81 29.15 1.39
CA ASP A 295 -26.18 27.88 0.76
C ASP A 295 -25.63 27.87 -0.68
N VAL A 296 -24.38 27.45 -0.83
CA VAL A 296 -23.74 27.26 -2.14
C VAL A 296 -24.49 26.16 -2.87
N GLY A 297 -24.98 26.46 -4.08
CA GLY A 297 -25.74 25.53 -4.91
C GLY A 297 -24.90 24.33 -5.35
N VAL A 298 -25.56 23.22 -5.70
CA VAL A 298 -24.90 22.00 -6.19
C VAL A 298 -24.05 22.30 -7.43
N GLU A 299 -24.61 23.06 -8.36
CA GLU A 299 -23.93 23.44 -9.60
C GLU A 299 -22.68 24.29 -9.35
N GLU A 300 -22.73 25.20 -8.38
CA GLU A 300 -21.61 26.07 -8.01
C GLU A 300 -20.48 25.29 -7.32
N VAL A 301 -20.83 24.38 -6.41
CA VAL A 301 -19.86 23.44 -5.80
C VAL A 301 -19.17 22.59 -6.88
N VAL A 302 -19.92 22.07 -7.85
CA VAL A 302 -19.34 21.27 -8.94
C VAL A 302 -18.35 22.08 -9.77
N GLU A 303 -18.70 23.33 -10.12
CA GLU A 303 -17.80 24.22 -10.85
C GLU A 303 -16.54 24.58 -10.05
N ASP A 304 -16.67 24.80 -8.75
CA ASP A 304 -15.53 25.05 -7.87
C ASP A 304 -14.61 23.83 -7.74
N VAL A 305 -15.17 22.63 -7.63
CA VAL A 305 -14.38 21.40 -7.61
C VAL A 305 -13.68 21.18 -8.96
N LYS A 306 -14.33 21.51 -10.09
CA LYS A 306 -13.67 21.51 -11.40
C LYS A 306 -12.48 22.47 -11.41
N ARG A 307 -12.62 23.70 -10.90
CA ARG A 307 -11.51 24.66 -10.81
C ARG A 307 -10.32 24.12 -10.01
N ILE A 308 -10.57 23.41 -8.92
CA ILE A 308 -9.52 22.75 -8.14
C ILE A 308 -8.80 21.70 -9.01
N VAL A 309 -9.54 20.80 -9.66
CA VAL A 309 -8.99 19.74 -10.52
C VAL A 309 -8.24 20.31 -11.74
N ASP A 310 -8.79 21.35 -12.36
CA ASP A 310 -8.17 22.07 -13.48
C ASP A 310 -6.86 22.72 -13.06
N LEU A 311 -6.73 23.18 -11.81
CA LEU A 311 -5.48 23.69 -11.29
C LEU A 311 -4.42 22.60 -11.18
N PHE A 312 -4.77 21.41 -10.66
CA PHE A 312 -3.85 20.26 -10.63
C PHE A 312 -3.43 19.87 -12.06
N THR A 313 -4.36 19.92 -13.01
CA THR A 313 -4.09 19.68 -14.45
C THR A 313 -3.14 20.73 -15.02
N ALA A 314 -3.41 22.02 -14.79
CA ALA A 314 -2.60 23.13 -15.28
C ALA A 314 -1.16 23.06 -14.75
N LYS A 315 -1.00 22.61 -13.50
CA LYS A 315 0.28 22.37 -12.82
C LYS A 315 0.90 21.02 -13.14
N GLN A 316 0.37 20.30 -14.14
CA GLN A 316 0.90 19.05 -14.68
C GLN A 316 0.97 17.90 -13.66
N PHE A 317 0.14 17.95 -12.61
CA PHE A 317 0.06 16.86 -11.65
C PHE A 317 -0.69 15.66 -12.22
N ASN A 318 -1.74 15.90 -13.01
CA ASN A 318 -2.49 14.90 -13.75
C ASN A 318 -2.58 15.31 -15.24
N GLN A 319 -2.98 14.38 -16.11
CA GLN A 319 -3.12 14.62 -17.55
C GLN A 319 -4.50 15.20 -17.92
N GLY A 320 -5.34 15.47 -16.92
CA GLY A 320 -6.72 15.89 -17.06
C GLY A 320 -7.58 15.32 -15.94
N GLY A 321 -8.75 15.90 -15.77
CA GLY A 321 -9.73 15.40 -14.82
C GLY A 321 -11.16 15.61 -15.25
N GLU A 322 -12.08 14.93 -14.55
CA GLU A 322 -13.51 15.01 -14.79
C GLU A 322 -14.24 15.04 -13.46
N VAL A 323 -15.20 15.95 -13.34
CA VAL A 323 -16.06 16.08 -12.15
C VAL A 323 -17.51 15.86 -12.57
N LYS A 324 -18.17 14.87 -11.94
CA LYS A 324 -19.56 14.51 -12.20
C LYS A 324 -20.34 14.43 -10.90
N MET A 325 -21.49 15.08 -10.86
CA MET A 325 -22.49 14.83 -9.83
C MET A 325 -23.45 13.74 -10.32
N LEU A 326 -23.72 12.76 -9.47
CA LEU A 326 -24.57 11.61 -9.74
C LEU A 326 -25.63 11.52 -8.63
N ALA A 327 -26.89 11.30 -8.99
CA ALA A 327 -27.94 11.00 -8.01
C ALA A 327 -28.00 9.47 -7.79
N GLU A 328 -28.07 9.02 -6.53
CA GLU A 328 -28.30 7.61 -6.19
C GLU A 328 -29.73 7.14 -6.50
N LYS A 329 -30.70 8.06 -6.56
CA LYS A 329 -32.10 7.78 -6.90
C LYS A 329 -32.70 8.89 -7.76
N GLU A 330 -33.53 8.53 -8.74
CA GLU A 330 -34.40 9.47 -9.44
C GLU A 330 -35.33 10.16 -8.44
N GLY A 331 -35.27 11.50 -8.35
CA GLY A 331 -36.18 12.30 -7.51
C GLY A 331 -35.56 13.08 -6.35
N ALA A 332 -34.24 13.10 -6.19
CA ALA A 332 -33.58 13.95 -5.18
C ALA A 332 -33.87 15.44 -5.47
N ARG A 333 -34.58 16.09 -4.55
CA ARG A 333 -35.19 17.43 -4.73
C ARG A 333 -34.13 18.53 -4.74
N LYS A 334 -34.23 19.46 -5.69
CA LYS A 334 -33.49 20.72 -5.70
C LYS A 334 -33.96 21.64 -4.56
N GLY A 335 -33.33 21.53 -3.39
CA GLY A 335 -33.40 22.49 -2.29
C GLY A 335 -33.10 21.84 -0.95
N GLY A 336 -32.19 22.41 -0.14
CA GLY A 336 -31.86 22.09 1.27
C GLY A 336 -31.47 20.64 1.58
N ALA A 337 -32.40 19.70 1.34
CA ALA A 337 -32.24 18.25 1.25
C ALA A 337 -31.62 17.78 -0.09
N ALA A 338 -31.05 18.69 -0.89
CA ALA A 338 -30.57 18.41 -2.26
C ALA A 338 -29.33 17.50 -2.33
N TRP A 339 -28.59 17.41 -1.24
CA TRP A 339 -27.33 16.67 -1.19
C TRP A 339 -27.53 15.22 -0.77
N GLN A 340 -28.58 14.90 -0.03
CA GLN A 340 -28.80 13.55 0.47
C GLN A 340 -29.09 12.57 -0.69
N GLY A 341 -28.31 11.50 -0.77
CA GLY A 341 -28.33 10.56 -1.90
C GLY A 341 -27.62 11.07 -3.15
N MET A 342 -26.78 12.10 -3.04
CA MET A 342 -25.89 12.53 -4.14
C MET A 342 -24.49 11.94 -3.97
N LYS A 343 -23.83 11.73 -5.11
CA LYS A 343 -22.44 11.32 -5.24
C LYS A 343 -21.69 12.28 -6.14
N LEU A 344 -20.65 12.90 -5.60
CA LEU A 344 -19.69 13.65 -6.38
C LEU A 344 -18.53 12.73 -6.75
N LYS A 345 -18.35 12.48 -8.04
CA LYS A 345 -17.24 11.70 -8.60
C LYS A 345 -16.21 12.66 -9.20
N VAL A 346 -15.00 12.66 -8.66
CA VAL A 346 -13.85 13.38 -9.20
C VAL A 346 -12.87 12.36 -9.74
N THR A 347 -12.53 12.47 -11.02
CA THR A 347 -11.64 11.55 -11.73
C THR A 347 -10.38 12.29 -12.15
N SER A 348 -9.22 11.75 -11.83
CA SER A 348 -7.90 12.26 -12.16
C SER A 348 -7.21 11.28 -13.11
N ARG A 349 -6.84 11.72 -14.31
CA ARG A 349 -6.19 10.86 -15.31
C ARG A 349 -4.69 10.81 -15.10
N ALA A 350 -4.15 9.62 -14.88
CA ALA A 350 -2.72 9.35 -14.72
C ALA A 350 -1.98 10.35 -13.80
N PRO A 351 -2.46 10.58 -12.56
CA PRO A 351 -1.84 11.54 -11.66
C PRO A 351 -0.41 11.12 -11.30
N ALA A 352 0.40 12.08 -10.84
CA ALA A 352 1.81 11.89 -10.52
C ALA A 352 2.07 10.88 -9.40
N ASN A 353 1.07 10.58 -8.58
CA ASN A 353 1.11 9.65 -7.45
C ASN A 353 0.37 8.32 -7.71
N LEU A 354 0.03 8.01 -8.98
CA LEU A 354 -0.80 6.85 -9.33
C LEU A 354 -0.25 5.54 -8.75
N TRP A 355 1.03 5.26 -8.96
CA TRP A 355 1.62 4.00 -8.51
C TRP A 355 1.71 3.94 -6.98
N SER A 356 2.08 5.06 -6.35
CA SER A 356 2.14 5.17 -4.90
C SER A 356 0.79 4.86 -4.29
N LEU A 357 -0.27 5.48 -4.81
CA LEU A 357 -1.63 5.27 -4.33
C LEU A 357 -2.03 3.80 -4.48
N GLN A 358 -1.82 3.22 -5.65
CA GLN A 358 -2.06 1.79 -5.90
C GLN A 358 -1.28 0.89 -4.94
N SER A 359 -0.03 1.23 -4.64
CA SER A 359 0.84 0.46 -3.76
C SER A 359 0.43 0.56 -2.29
N LEU A 360 0.00 1.75 -1.84
CA LEU A 360 -0.56 1.94 -0.50
C LEU A 360 -1.89 1.20 -0.34
N MET A 361 -2.76 1.25 -1.35
CA MET A 361 -4.01 0.48 -1.37
C MET A 361 -3.74 -1.03 -1.37
N PHE A 362 -2.75 -1.51 -2.13
CA PHE A 362 -2.34 -2.91 -2.12
C PHE A 362 -1.85 -3.36 -0.74
N ARG A 363 -1.12 -2.49 -0.03
CA ARG A 363 -0.67 -2.70 1.36
C ARG A 363 -1.80 -2.50 2.39
N ASN A 364 -3.02 -2.17 1.96
CA ASN A 364 -4.16 -1.87 2.83
C ASN A 364 -3.84 -0.79 3.89
N GLU A 365 -3.11 0.24 3.46
CA GLU A 365 -2.70 1.35 4.31
C GLU A 365 -3.88 2.30 4.60
N PRO A 366 -4.11 2.70 5.86
CA PRO A 366 -5.22 3.60 6.21
C PRO A 366 -4.99 5.05 5.73
N LEU A 367 -3.73 5.50 5.68
CA LEU A 367 -3.37 6.82 5.15
C LEU A 367 -2.89 6.69 3.71
N LEU A 368 -3.65 7.28 2.78
CA LEU A 368 -3.33 7.31 1.36
C LEU A 368 -2.82 8.70 0.95
N ASN A 369 -2.05 8.78 -0.14
CA ASN A 369 -1.48 10.03 -0.64
C ASN A 369 -2.33 10.71 -1.73
N ASP A 370 -3.65 10.64 -1.60
CA ASP A 370 -4.67 11.18 -2.49
C ASP A 370 -4.86 12.71 -2.38
N PHE A 371 -3.79 13.46 -2.70
CA PHE A 371 -3.72 14.92 -2.53
C PHE A 371 -4.90 15.71 -3.11
N GLU A 372 -5.33 15.39 -4.34
CA GLU A 372 -6.46 16.06 -4.98
C GLU A 372 -7.76 15.81 -4.21
N GLY A 373 -8.03 14.54 -3.85
CA GLY A 373 -9.18 14.16 -3.02
C GLY A 373 -9.19 14.89 -1.67
N LYS A 374 -8.03 15.02 -1.00
CA LYS A 374 -7.89 15.79 0.24
C LYS A 374 -8.20 17.28 0.05
N ALA A 375 -7.71 17.90 -1.02
CA ALA A 375 -7.98 19.31 -1.30
C ALA A 375 -9.46 19.57 -1.61
N VAL A 376 -10.10 18.69 -2.39
CA VAL A 376 -11.54 18.74 -2.68
C VAL A 376 -12.35 18.56 -1.40
N ARG A 377 -11.99 17.60 -0.56
CA ARG A 377 -12.63 17.36 0.73
C ARG A 377 -12.59 18.59 1.65
N ALA A 378 -11.44 19.24 1.73
CA ALA A 378 -11.28 20.47 2.51
C ALA A 378 -12.19 21.60 2.00
N TYR A 379 -12.35 21.72 0.68
CA TYR A 379 -13.26 22.70 0.09
C TYR A 379 -14.71 22.39 0.45
N LEU A 380 -15.16 21.15 0.25
CA LEU A 380 -16.51 20.70 0.57
C LEU A 380 -16.86 20.95 2.05
N GLN A 381 -15.92 20.67 2.96
CA GLN A 381 -16.08 20.98 4.38
C GLN A 381 -16.15 22.49 4.64
N GLY A 382 -15.33 23.28 3.97
CA GLY A 382 -15.33 24.74 4.06
C GLY A 382 -16.64 25.40 3.63
N VAL A 383 -17.37 24.81 2.67
CA VAL A 383 -18.71 25.26 2.25
C VAL A 383 -19.86 24.55 2.99
N GLY A 384 -19.56 23.83 4.08
CA GLY A 384 -20.56 23.16 4.93
C GLY A 384 -21.16 21.89 4.33
N LYS A 385 -20.60 21.35 3.25
CA LYS A 385 -21.05 20.11 2.60
C LYS A 385 -20.18 18.92 3.03
N LYS A 386 -20.19 18.60 4.32
CA LYS A 386 -19.45 17.46 4.87
C LYS A 386 -20.03 16.13 4.36
N GLU A 387 -19.21 15.36 3.66
CA GLU A 387 -19.58 14.05 3.13
C GLU A 387 -19.82 13.03 4.24
N GLY A 388 -20.78 12.12 4.03
CA GLY A 388 -21.01 10.97 4.89
C GLY A 388 -20.00 9.86 4.64
N THR A 389 -19.64 9.64 3.37
CA THR A 389 -18.61 8.66 2.98
C THR A 389 -17.66 9.22 1.93
N TYR A 390 -16.39 8.81 2.04
CA TYR A 390 -15.34 9.11 1.09
C TYR A 390 -14.65 7.81 0.68
N ALA A 391 -14.50 7.60 -0.63
CA ALA A 391 -13.83 6.44 -1.18
C ALA A 391 -12.89 6.85 -2.31
N VAL A 392 -11.74 6.17 -2.40
CA VAL A 392 -10.80 6.28 -3.50
C VAL A 392 -10.65 4.94 -4.20
N GLN A 393 -10.67 4.95 -5.52
CA GLN A 393 -10.52 3.78 -6.37
C GLN A 393 -9.57 4.08 -7.52
N VAL A 394 -8.91 3.05 -8.03
CA VAL A 394 -8.09 3.16 -9.24
C VAL A 394 -8.72 2.32 -10.34
N GLN A 395 -9.03 2.96 -11.47
CA GLN A 395 -9.69 2.37 -12.64
C GLN A 395 -8.77 2.50 -13.85
N GLY A 396 -7.97 1.46 -14.12
CA GLY A 396 -6.90 1.54 -15.10
C GLY A 396 -5.83 2.55 -14.67
N ASN A 397 -5.71 3.66 -15.41
CA ASN A 397 -4.79 4.75 -15.09
C ASN A 397 -5.47 5.94 -14.40
N ASP A 398 -6.77 5.84 -14.15
CA ASP A 398 -7.54 6.92 -13.55
C ASP A 398 -7.70 6.68 -12.05
N VAL A 399 -7.52 7.74 -11.26
CA VAL A 399 -7.85 7.77 -9.84
C VAL A 399 -9.22 8.41 -9.68
N VAL A 400 -10.11 7.74 -8.97
CA VAL A 400 -11.50 8.15 -8.78
C VAL A 400 -11.76 8.39 -7.31
N HIS A 401 -12.06 9.64 -6.96
CA HIS A 401 -12.53 10.07 -5.65
C HIS A 401 -14.05 10.16 -5.67
N THR A 402 -14.72 9.50 -4.73
CA THR A 402 -16.19 9.52 -4.60
C THR A 402 -16.56 10.06 -3.23
N PHE A 403 -17.31 11.15 -3.21
CA PHE A 403 -17.89 11.77 -2.02
C PHE A 403 -19.39 11.52 -2.03
N SER A 404 -19.96 10.97 -0.96
CA SER A 404 -21.41 10.68 -0.88
C SER A 404 -22.03 11.28 0.37
N TRP A 405 -23.26 11.79 0.26
CA TRP A 405 -24.02 12.44 1.32
C TRP A 405 -25.34 11.73 1.64
#